data_AF-A0A3N5MBF8-F1
#
_entry.id   AF-A0A3N5MBF8-F1
#
_cell.length_a   1.000
_cell.length_b   1.000
_cell.length_c   1.000
_cell.angle_alpha   90.00
_cell.angle_beta   90.00
_cell.angle_gamma   90.00
#
_symmetry.space_group_name_H-M   'P 1'
#
loop_
_entity.id
_entity.type
_entity.pdbx_description
1 polymer ?
#
loop_
_entity_poly.entity_id
_entity_poly.type
_entity_poly.pdbx_seq_one_letter_code
_entity_poly.pdbx_strand_id
1 'polypeptide(L)'
;MPENSDQKREFLRHTVATLAYRGRKALTGVEPGFATWRPGPASRAPVEILAHIGDLLDWALWLCRGQHVWRESIPLPWDDEVKRLFDALLALDRFLASAEPLGFPAERLFQGPVADALTHIGQISMCRRLAGAPPVRGENYFKAEISAGRVGLEQAPAIREFD
;
A
#
# COMPACT_ATOMS: atom_id res chain seq x y z
N MET A 1 -16.14 1.75 26.70
CA MET A 1 -15.29 2.60 25.83
C MET A 1 -15.40 2.15 24.37
N PRO A 2 -16.54 2.36 23.70
CA PRO A 2 -16.68 2.13 22.26
C PRO A 2 -16.03 3.24 21.41
N GLU A 3 -16.00 4.48 21.90
CA GLU A 3 -15.51 5.65 21.16
C GLU A 3 -14.02 5.57 20.77
N ASN A 4 -13.17 4.99 21.63
CA ASN A 4 -11.73 4.87 21.39
C ASN A 4 -11.41 3.79 20.33
N SER A 5 -12.17 2.69 20.28
CA SER A 5 -11.97 1.66 19.24
C SER A 5 -12.39 2.17 17.86
N ASP A 6 -13.44 2.97 17.79
CA ASP A 6 -13.94 3.53 16.54
C ASP A 6 -12.98 4.59 15.98
N GLN A 7 -12.42 5.45 16.84
CA GLN A 7 -11.37 6.40 16.45
C GLN A 7 -10.11 5.71 15.94
N LYS A 8 -9.66 4.62 16.58
CA LYS A 8 -8.50 3.85 16.13
C LYS A 8 -8.75 3.16 14.80
N ARG A 9 -9.96 2.63 14.59
CA ARG A 9 -10.38 2.03 13.32
C ARG A 9 -10.39 3.07 12.21
N GLU A 10 -10.93 4.25 12.46
CA GLU A 10 -10.93 5.34 11.47
C GLU A 10 -9.52 5.84 11.16
N PHE A 11 -8.64 5.93 12.16
CA PHE A 11 -7.22 6.22 11.94
C PHE A 11 -6.55 5.13 11.09
N LEU A 12 -6.84 3.85 11.35
CA LEU A 12 -6.35 2.74 10.53
C LEU A 12 -6.82 2.89 9.07
N ARG A 13 -8.09 3.24 8.83
CA ARG A 13 -8.59 3.54 7.48
C ARG A 13 -7.83 4.68 6.81
N HIS A 14 -7.51 5.74 7.55
CA HIS A 14 -6.69 6.83 7.05
C HIS A 14 -5.27 6.38 6.67
N THR A 15 -4.66 5.45 7.42
CA THR A 15 -3.35 4.89 7.05
C THR A 15 -3.41 4.03 5.78
N VAL A 16 -4.50 3.28 5.56
CA VAL A 16 -4.74 2.54 4.30
C VAL A 16 -4.91 3.51 3.12
N ALA A 17 -5.67 4.60 3.29
CA ALA A 17 -5.76 5.65 2.27
C ALA A 17 -4.41 6.33 1.99
N THR A 18 -3.59 6.52 3.03
CA THR A 18 -2.23 7.05 2.88
C THR A 18 -1.33 6.12 2.08
N LEU A 19 -1.42 4.80 2.34
CA LEU A 19 -0.73 3.79 1.55
C LEU A 19 -1.18 3.82 0.08
N ALA A 20 -2.48 3.91 -0.18
CA ALA A 20 -3.02 4.01 -1.54
C ALA A 20 -2.47 5.24 -2.29
N TYR A 21 -2.51 6.41 -1.65
CA TYR A 21 -2.03 7.66 -2.24
C TYR A 21 -0.54 7.59 -2.60
N ARG A 22 0.30 7.18 -1.64
CA ARG A 22 1.76 7.06 -1.83
C ARG A 22 2.10 5.95 -2.82
N GLY A 23 1.38 4.83 -2.77
CA GLY A 23 1.50 3.72 -3.70
C GLY A 23 1.22 4.14 -5.13
N ARG A 24 0.11 4.88 -5.37
CA ARG A 24 -0.22 5.42 -6.69
C ARG A 24 0.94 6.23 -7.29
N LYS A 25 1.56 7.12 -6.50
CA LYS A 25 2.71 7.91 -6.97
C LYS A 25 3.93 7.02 -7.32
N ALA A 26 4.19 5.99 -6.52
CA ALA A 26 5.31 5.10 -6.75
C ALA A 26 5.11 4.18 -7.97
N LEU A 27 3.89 3.72 -8.21
CA LEU A 27 3.60 2.59 -9.11
C LEU A 27 3.19 2.99 -10.53
N THR A 28 2.80 4.25 -10.74
CA THR A 28 2.33 4.75 -12.03
C THR A 28 3.45 5.40 -12.86
N GLY A 29 3.32 5.33 -14.18
CA GLY A 29 4.27 5.92 -15.12
C GLY A 29 5.66 5.29 -15.04
N VAL A 30 5.72 3.96 -14.93
CA VAL A 30 6.99 3.21 -14.93
C VAL A 30 7.36 2.80 -16.36
N GLU A 31 8.66 2.80 -16.65
CA GLU A 31 9.18 2.41 -17.96
C GLU A 31 9.16 0.88 -18.16
N PRO A 32 9.10 0.40 -19.42
CA PRO A 32 9.28 -1.02 -19.73
C PRO A 32 10.55 -1.59 -19.10
N GLY A 33 10.46 -2.81 -18.54
CA GLY A 33 11.58 -3.49 -17.89
C GLY A 33 11.83 -3.09 -16.43
N PHE A 34 11.19 -2.04 -15.90
CA PHE A 34 11.30 -1.67 -14.48
C PHE A 34 10.90 -2.81 -13.55
N ALA A 35 9.81 -3.51 -13.88
CA ALA A 35 9.24 -4.59 -13.08
C ALA A 35 10.26 -5.68 -12.72
N THR A 36 11.14 -6.03 -13.67
CA THR A 36 12.13 -7.11 -13.56
C THR A 36 13.53 -6.63 -13.24
N TRP A 37 13.75 -5.31 -13.18
CA TRP A 37 15.05 -4.72 -12.86
C TRP A 37 15.49 -5.10 -11.44
N ARG A 38 16.81 -5.26 -11.21
CA ARG A 38 17.36 -5.57 -9.88
C ARG A 38 18.51 -4.63 -9.53
N PRO A 39 18.53 -4.03 -8.31
CA PRO A 39 19.66 -3.23 -7.84
C PRO A 39 20.91 -4.06 -7.58
N GLY A 40 20.75 -5.36 -7.31
CA GLY A 40 21.84 -6.29 -7.11
C GLY A 40 21.36 -7.74 -7.24
N PRO A 41 22.29 -8.71 -7.38
CA PRO A 41 21.94 -10.11 -7.69
C PRO A 41 21.04 -10.78 -6.63
N ALA A 42 21.16 -10.38 -5.36
CA ALA A 42 20.37 -10.92 -4.25
C ALA A 42 19.13 -10.07 -3.90
N SER A 43 18.92 -8.95 -4.59
CA SER A 43 17.81 -8.03 -4.29
C SER A 43 16.53 -8.49 -4.98
N ARG A 44 15.39 -8.31 -4.32
CA ARG A 44 14.07 -8.45 -4.96
C ARG A 44 13.91 -7.47 -6.12
N ALA A 45 13.30 -7.92 -7.21
CA ALA A 45 12.85 -7.07 -8.29
C ALA A 45 11.59 -6.29 -7.84
N PRO A 46 11.30 -5.11 -8.42
CA PRO A 46 10.12 -4.32 -8.06
C PRO A 46 8.80 -5.10 -8.10
N VAL A 47 8.62 -6.00 -9.08
CA VAL A 47 7.40 -6.82 -9.18
C VAL A 47 7.27 -7.82 -8.02
N GLU A 48 8.38 -8.36 -7.53
CA GLU A 48 8.40 -9.25 -6.36
C GLU A 48 8.10 -8.47 -5.07
N ILE A 49 8.58 -7.23 -4.97
CA ILE A 49 8.24 -6.33 -3.87
C ILE A 49 6.74 -6.02 -3.91
N LEU A 50 6.19 -5.70 -5.09
CA LEU A 50 4.78 -5.36 -5.22
C LEU A 50 3.85 -6.55 -4.93
N ALA A 51 4.19 -7.75 -5.42
CA ALA A 51 3.46 -8.98 -5.11
C ALA A 51 3.44 -9.26 -3.60
N HIS A 52 4.58 -9.03 -2.92
CA HIS A 52 4.67 -9.16 -1.47
C HIS A 52 3.79 -8.14 -0.72
N ILE A 53 3.70 -6.90 -1.21
CA ILE A 53 2.76 -5.92 -0.66
C ILE A 53 1.31 -6.42 -0.82
N GLY A 54 0.96 -7.02 -1.96
CA GLY A 54 -0.32 -7.69 -2.15
C GLY A 54 -0.60 -8.76 -1.08
N ASP A 55 0.38 -9.62 -0.81
CA ASP A 55 0.28 -10.67 0.22
C ASP A 55 0.08 -10.09 1.62
N LEU A 56 0.75 -8.97 1.95
CA LEU A 56 0.56 -8.27 3.22
C LEU A 56 -0.88 -7.73 3.38
N LEU A 57 -1.49 -7.22 2.32
CA LEU A 57 -2.87 -6.73 2.37
C LEU A 57 -3.92 -7.85 2.44
N ASP A 58 -3.69 -8.95 1.73
CA ASP A 58 -4.51 -10.16 1.85
C ASP A 58 -4.44 -10.71 3.29
N TRP A 59 -3.24 -10.74 3.87
CA TRP A 59 -3.01 -11.12 5.27
C TRP A 59 -3.69 -10.14 6.24
N ALA A 60 -3.62 -8.83 5.99
CA ALA A 60 -4.30 -7.82 6.80
C ALA A 60 -5.81 -8.06 6.86
N LEU A 61 -6.42 -8.43 5.74
CA LEU A 61 -7.85 -8.75 5.68
C LEU A 61 -8.18 -10.02 6.48
N TRP A 62 -7.34 -11.05 6.43
CA TRP A 62 -7.51 -12.24 7.28
C TRP A 62 -7.40 -11.92 8.76
N LEU A 63 -6.41 -11.10 9.15
CA LEU A 63 -6.27 -10.62 10.52
C LEU A 63 -7.49 -9.82 10.96
N CYS A 64 -8.01 -8.93 10.12
CA CYS A 64 -9.24 -8.20 10.41
C CYS A 64 -10.42 -9.14 10.71
N ARG A 65 -10.45 -10.32 10.09
CA ARG A 65 -11.44 -11.40 10.33
C ARG A 65 -11.08 -12.35 11.47
N GLY A 66 -10.03 -12.07 12.24
CA GLY A 66 -9.59 -12.86 13.39
C GLY A 66 -8.84 -14.13 13.02
N GLN A 67 -8.34 -14.24 11.78
CA GLN A 67 -7.60 -15.39 11.30
C GLN A 67 -6.16 -15.02 10.96
N HIS A 68 -5.24 -15.97 11.17
CA HIS A 68 -3.83 -15.80 10.87
C HIS A 68 -3.44 -16.66 9.67
N VAL A 69 -3.70 -16.16 8.46
CA VAL A 69 -3.51 -16.90 7.20
C VAL A 69 -2.54 -16.14 6.29
N TRP A 70 -1.36 -16.70 6.07
CA TRP A 70 -0.37 -16.19 5.11
C TRP A 70 -0.41 -17.00 3.82
N ARG A 71 -0.31 -16.32 2.68
CA ARG A 71 -0.17 -16.95 1.35
C ARG A 71 0.84 -16.14 0.56
N GLU A 72 1.89 -16.81 0.10
CA GLU A 72 2.86 -16.21 -0.81
C GLU A 72 2.35 -16.35 -2.24
N SER A 73 2.34 -15.24 -2.98
CA SER A 73 1.87 -15.22 -4.36
C SER A 73 3.02 -15.28 -5.35
N ILE A 74 2.75 -15.90 -6.50
CA ILE A 74 3.62 -15.79 -7.67
C ILE A 74 3.38 -14.39 -8.28
N PRO A 75 4.43 -13.58 -8.50
CA PRO A 75 4.25 -12.25 -9.08
C PRO A 75 3.57 -12.29 -10.46
N LEU A 76 2.58 -11.42 -10.64
CA LEU A 76 1.88 -11.17 -11.89
C LEU A 76 2.64 -10.14 -12.75
N PRO A 77 2.24 -9.91 -14.01
CA PRO A 77 2.70 -8.74 -14.76
C PRO A 77 2.46 -7.44 -13.97
N TRP A 78 3.30 -6.42 -14.21
CA TRP A 78 3.32 -5.20 -13.39
C TRP A 78 1.95 -4.55 -13.23
N ASP A 79 1.23 -4.32 -14.33
CA ASP A 79 -0.07 -3.65 -14.29
C ASP A 79 -1.12 -4.49 -13.56
N ASP A 80 -1.02 -5.82 -13.63
CA ASP A 80 -1.88 -6.74 -12.89
C ASP A 80 -1.57 -6.73 -11.39
N GLU A 81 -0.29 -6.63 -11.00
CA GLU A 81 0.09 -6.44 -9.59
C GLU A 81 -0.35 -5.08 -9.04
N VAL A 82 -0.27 -4.01 -9.86
CA VAL A 82 -0.81 -2.71 -9.49
C VAL A 82 -2.32 -2.81 -9.28
N LYS A 83 -3.05 -3.44 -10.21
CA LYS A 83 -4.48 -3.67 -10.06
C LYS A 83 -4.79 -4.48 -8.80
N ARG A 84 -4.08 -5.58 -8.57
CA ARG A 84 -4.24 -6.44 -7.39
C ARG A 84 -4.06 -5.66 -6.09
N LEU A 85 -3.03 -4.81 -6.01
CA LEU A 85 -2.81 -3.95 -4.85
C LEU A 85 -4.05 -3.08 -4.55
N PHE A 86 -4.56 -2.37 -5.56
CA PHE A 86 -5.70 -1.46 -5.37
C PHE A 86 -7.01 -2.20 -5.06
N ASP A 87 -7.20 -3.41 -5.61
CA ASP A 87 -8.32 -4.28 -5.25
C ASP A 87 -8.23 -4.74 -3.77
N ALA A 88 -7.03 -5.10 -3.32
CA ALA A 88 -6.78 -5.52 -1.93
C ALA A 88 -6.96 -4.35 -0.94
N LEU A 89 -6.48 -3.15 -1.28
CA LEU A 89 -6.72 -1.93 -0.50
C LEU A 89 -8.22 -1.62 -0.36
N LEU A 90 -8.97 -1.76 -1.45
CA LEU A 90 -10.42 -1.58 -1.45
C LEU A 90 -11.14 -2.62 -0.58
N ALA A 91 -10.73 -3.90 -0.66
CA ALA A 91 -11.30 -4.95 0.16
C ALA A 91 -11.03 -4.71 1.66
N LEU A 92 -9.82 -4.28 2.01
CA LEU A 92 -9.45 -3.95 3.38
C LEU A 92 -10.22 -2.73 3.91
N ASP A 93 -10.27 -1.61 3.15
CA ASP A 93 -11.03 -0.43 3.58
C ASP A 93 -12.52 -0.74 3.74
N ARG A 94 -13.11 -1.54 2.85
CA ARG A 94 -14.51 -1.97 2.98
C ARG A 94 -14.76 -2.74 4.28
N PHE A 95 -13.84 -3.62 4.67
CA PHE A 95 -13.96 -4.32 5.96
C PHE A 95 -13.87 -3.31 7.12
N LEU A 96 -12.87 -2.42 7.09
CA LEU A 96 -12.67 -1.42 8.13
C LEU A 96 -13.83 -0.42 8.23
N ALA A 97 -14.53 -0.13 7.13
CA ALA A 97 -15.72 0.73 7.10
C ALA A 97 -16.99 0.03 7.59
N SER A 98 -16.96 -1.31 7.70
CA SER A 98 -18.13 -2.09 8.14
C SER A 98 -18.30 -2.06 9.67
N ALA A 99 -19.44 -2.56 10.14
CA ALA A 99 -19.72 -2.73 11.57
C ALA A 99 -19.09 -4.01 12.17
N GLU A 100 -18.44 -4.86 11.35
CA GLU A 100 -17.84 -6.11 11.82
C GLU A 100 -16.74 -5.83 12.85
N PRO A 101 -16.61 -6.60 13.94
CA PRO A 101 -15.55 -6.41 14.91
C PRO A 101 -14.18 -6.74 14.30
N LEU A 102 -13.14 -5.99 14.69
CA LEU A 102 -11.77 -6.34 14.31
C LEU A 102 -11.34 -7.57 15.10
N GLY A 103 -10.85 -8.60 14.38
CA GLY A 103 -10.32 -9.80 15.00
C GLY A 103 -9.01 -9.61 15.77
N PHE A 104 -8.24 -8.56 15.46
CA PHE A 104 -7.05 -8.13 16.19
C PHE A 104 -7.05 -6.61 16.42
N PRO A 105 -6.31 -6.10 17.43
CA PRO A 105 -6.22 -4.66 17.70
C PRO A 105 -5.72 -3.86 16.48
N ALA A 106 -6.30 -2.69 16.25
CA ALA A 106 -5.96 -1.79 15.13
C ALA A 106 -4.46 -1.44 15.09
N GLU A 107 -3.83 -1.31 16.25
CA GLU A 107 -2.40 -1.02 16.38
C GLU A 107 -1.54 -2.15 15.80
N ARG A 108 -1.94 -3.41 15.98
CA ARG A 108 -1.23 -4.57 15.42
C ARG A 108 -1.46 -4.71 13.92
N LEU A 109 -2.67 -4.41 13.46
CA LEU A 109 -3.00 -4.35 12.03
C LEU A 109 -2.19 -3.25 11.32
N PHE A 110 -1.99 -2.10 11.97
CA PHE A 110 -1.08 -1.08 11.48
C PHE A 110 0.38 -1.56 11.50
N GLN A 111 0.86 -2.02 12.67
CA GLN A 111 2.25 -2.39 12.92
C GLN A 111 2.77 -3.46 11.97
N GLY A 112 1.98 -4.49 11.71
CA GLY A 112 2.37 -5.60 10.85
C GLY A 112 2.21 -5.21 9.39
N PRO A 113 1.05 -5.51 8.77
CA PRO A 113 0.92 -5.44 7.32
C PRO A 113 0.97 -4.02 6.74
N VAL A 114 0.33 -3.02 7.37
CA VAL A 114 0.20 -1.68 6.76
C VAL A 114 1.52 -0.90 6.79
N ALA A 115 2.22 -0.91 7.94
CA ALA A 115 3.51 -0.25 8.07
C ALA A 115 4.60 -0.92 7.21
N ASP A 116 4.56 -2.26 7.08
CA ASP A 116 5.49 -3.00 6.22
C ASP A 116 5.24 -2.70 4.73
N ALA A 117 3.96 -2.67 4.31
CA ALA A 117 3.58 -2.24 2.97
C ALA A 117 4.09 -0.83 2.63
N LEU A 118 3.94 0.14 3.55
CA LEU A 118 4.48 1.50 3.38
C LEU A 118 6.02 1.51 3.23
N THR A 119 6.71 0.65 3.98
CA THR A 119 8.16 0.49 3.89
C THR A 119 8.58 -0.02 2.51
N HIS A 120 7.86 -1.01 1.98
CA HIS A 120 8.11 -1.57 0.66
C HIS A 120 7.76 -0.61 -0.49
N ILE A 121 6.75 0.25 -0.35
CA ILE A 121 6.51 1.37 -1.30
C ILE A 121 7.72 2.33 -1.36
N GLY A 122 8.38 2.57 -0.23
CA GLY A 122 9.64 3.31 -0.18
C GLY A 122 10.76 2.62 -0.98
N GLN A 123 10.87 1.30 -0.87
CA GLN A 123 11.86 0.52 -1.65
C GLN A 123 11.59 0.60 -3.16
N ILE A 124 10.33 0.49 -3.60
CA ILE A 124 9.98 0.65 -5.02
C ILE A 124 10.35 2.06 -5.51
N SER A 125 10.06 3.09 -4.71
CA SER A 125 10.42 4.48 -5.04
C SER A 125 11.93 4.66 -5.18
N MET A 126 12.72 4.01 -4.32
CA MET A 126 14.18 3.98 -4.43
C MET A 126 14.64 3.24 -5.69
N CYS A 127 14.04 2.09 -6.00
CA CYS A 127 14.35 1.33 -7.21
C CYS A 127 14.13 2.15 -8.48
N ARG A 128 13.07 2.98 -8.54
CA ARG A 128 12.83 3.88 -9.69
C ARG A 128 14.01 4.78 -9.96
N ARG A 129 14.57 5.40 -8.91
CA ARG A 129 15.74 6.29 -9.01
C ARG A 129 16.97 5.54 -9.50
N LEU A 130 17.22 4.35 -8.92
CA LEU A 130 18.40 3.53 -9.24
C LEU A 130 18.33 2.93 -10.65
N ALA A 131 17.12 2.63 -11.15
CA ALA A 131 16.90 2.12 -12.49
C ALA A 131 17.00 3.19 -13.59
N GLY A 132 17.24 4.46 -13.24
CA GLY A 132 17.26 5.58 -14.18
C GLY A 132 15.88 5.96 -14.74
N ALA A 133 14.80 5.42 -14.18
CA ALA A 133 13.43 5.83 -14.51
C ALA A 133 13.14 7.22 -13.91
N PRO A 134 12.19 8.00 -14.47
CA PRO A 134 11.78 9.26 -13.89
C PRO A 134 11.48 9.11 -12.39
N PRO A 135 12.14 9.90 -11.52
CA PRO A 135 11.97 9.77 -10.08
C PRO A 135 10.52 10.10 -9.70
N VAL A 136 10.02 9.44 -8.66
CA VAL A 136 8.79 9.88 -8.00
C VAL A 136 9.04 11.27 -7.45
N ARG A 137 8.30 12.26 -7.96
CA ARG A 137 8.42 13.66 -7.53
C ARG A 137 8.15 13.78 -6.04
N GLY A 138 8.96 14.60 -5.37
CA GLY A 138 8.75 14.93 -3.97
C GLY A 138 7.42 15.64 -3.80
N GLU A 139 6.75 15.39 -2.67
CA GLU A 139 5.51 16.07 -2.32
C GLU A 139 5.44 16.33 -0.81
N ASN A 140 4.84 17.46 -0.46
CA ASN A 140 4.44 17.72 0.91
C ASN A 140 3.18 16.92 1.27
N TYR A 141 3.36 15.67 1.72
CA TYR A 141 2.25 14.79 2.09
C TYR A 141 1.39 15.33 3.25
N PHE A 142 1.92 16.23 4.09
CA PHE A 142 1.11 16.89 5.12
C PHE A 142 0.06 17.83 4.52
N LYS A 143 0.29 18.34 3.31
CA LYS A 143 -0.69 19.13 2.56
C LYS A 143 -1.53 18.30 1.59
N ALA A 144 -1.23 17.02 1.38
CA ALA A 144 -1.94 16.19 0.41
C ALA A 144 -3.38 15.90 0.89
N GLU A 145 -4.33 15.87 -0.05
CA GLU A 145 -5.72 15.53 0.22
C GLU A 145 -5.92 14.01 0.30
N ILE A 146 -5.62 13.45 1.47
CA ILE A 146 -5.78 12.04 1.79
C ILE A 146 -6.98 11.87 2.71
N SER A 147 -7.96 11.06 2.29
CA SER A 147 -9.19 10.78 3.04
C SER A 147 -9.47 9.29 3.09
N ALA A 148 -9.91 8.78 4.24
CA ALA A 148 -10.40 7.41 4.37
C ALA A 148 -11.47 7.11 3.30
N GLY A 149 -11.50 5.88 2.78
CA GLY A 149 -12.36 5.50 1.66
C GLY A 149 -11.83 5.84 0.26
N ARG A 150 -10.86 6.75 0.10
CA ARG A 150 -10.21 7.02 -1.18
C ARG A 150 -8.97 6.16 -1.36
N VAL A 151 -9.20 4.89 -1.71
CA VAL A 151 -8.14 3.86 -1.77
C VAL A 151 -7.86 3.32 -3.18
N GLY A 152 -8.40 3.96 -4.23
CA GLY A 152 -8.22 3.54 -5.63
C GLY A 152 -7.07 4.26 -6.35
N LEU A 153 -6.92 3.98 -7.65
CA LEU A 153 -5.96 4.65 -8.54
C LEU A 153 -6.31 6.14 -8.77
N GLU A 154 -7.61 6.47 -8.73
CA GLU A 154 -8.07 7.85 -8.74
C GLU A 154 -7.81 8.49 -7.37
N GLN A 155 -6.85 9.41 -7.35
CA GLN A 155 -6.40 10.12 -6.15
C GLN A 155 -6.49 11.63 -6.40
N ALA A 156 -6.58 12.41 -5.32
CA ALA A 156 -6.48 13.86 -5.46
C ALA A 156 -5.16 14.25 -6.13
N PRO A 157 -5.14 15.29 -6.97
CA PRO A 157 -3.90 15.82 -7.50
C PRO A 157 -2.99 16.30 -6.36
N ALA A 158 -1.68 16.26 -6.61
CA ALA A 158 -0.71 16.77 -5.66
C ALA A 158 -0.87 18.28 -5.46
N ILE A 159 -0.93 18.73 -4.21
CA ILE A 159 -1.11 20.16 -3.89
C ILE A 159 0.22 20.91 -3.96
N ARG A 160 1.33 20.26 -3.58
CA ARG A 160 2.66 20.87 -3.61
C ARG A 160 3.73 19.81 -3.89
N GLU A 161 4.16 19.76 -5.15
CA GLU A 161 5.30 18.97 -5.59
C GLU A 161 6.59 19.78 -5.64
N PHE A 162 7.71 19.08 -5.56
CA PHE A 162 9.06 19.61 -5.74
C PHE A 162 9.95 18.51 -6.30
N ASP A 163 11.03 18.93 -6.95
CA ASP A 163 12.05 18.04 -7.51
C ASP A 163 13.07 17.63 -6.44
#